data_AF-B4LTG5-F1
#
_entry.id   AF-B4LTG5-F1
#
_cell.length_a   1.000
_cell.length_b   1.000
_cell.length_c   1.000
_cell.angle_alpha   90.00
_cell.angle_beta   90.00
_cell.angle_gamma   90.00
#
_symmetry.space_group_name_H-M   'P 1'
#
loop_
_entity.id
_entity.type
_entity.pdbx_description
1 polymer ?
#
loop_
_entity_poly.entity_id
_entity_poly.type
_entity_poly.pdbx_seq_one_letter_code
_entity_poly.pdbx_strand_id
1 'polypeptide(L)'
;MASPVIDDIQTAKKMKLDKKCVLRYAKIIEHALEPQRGSERAAGFDLRSAYDLIVPARGKAIVKTDLQVQVPEGSYGRVAPRSGLAVKNFIDVGAGVVDEDYRGNLGVVLFNHSDTDFEVKRGDRIAQFICERISIPELEQVDKLDDTVRGESGFGSTGVKELPGDKQQIVTAKTPTDKKCVLRFAKLTEHALEPQRGSEKAAGLDLRSAYDLKVPSRGKAIVKTDLQVQLPEGSYGRVAPRSGLAVKNFIDVGAGVVDEDYRGNLGVVLFNHSDTDFEVKRGDRIAQFICERIFYPELEQEDKLDDTERGEAGFGSTGVKELPGDKQQIVTAKTPTDKKCVLRFAKLTEHALEPQRGSEKAAGLDLRSAYDLIVPAHGKAIVKTDLQVQLPEGSYGRVAPRSGLAVKNFIDVGAGVVDEDYRGNLGVVLFNHSDTDFEVKRGDRIAQFICELIFYPEPKEEDKLDDTERGEAGFGSTGVKELPEAKLAKQQNGNGKTPLGENDATPIST
;
A
#
# COMPACT_ATOMS: atom_id res chain seq x y z
N MET A 1 10.49 -30.86 -44.22
CA MET A 1 10.63 -32.00 -43.29
C MET A 1 11.12 -31.44 -41.96
N ALA A 2 10.43 -31.84 -40.90
CA ALA A 2 10.39 -31.17 -39.60
C ALA A 2 11.76 -31.03 -38.92
N SER A 3 12.00 -29.85 -38.34
CA SER A 3 13.03 -29.64 -37.33
C SER A 3 12.54 -30.11 -35.95
N PRO A 4 13.43 -30.55 -35.06
CA PRO A 4 13.10 -31.39 -33.92
C PRO A 4 12.50 -30.56 -32.78
N VAL A 5 11.34 -31.00 -32.31
CA VAL A 5 10.68 -30.53 -31.09
C VAL A 5 11.21 -31.37 -29.92
N ILE A 6 12.28 -30.91 -29.28
CA ILE A 6 12.84 -31.36 -27.98
C ILE A 6 13.57 -30.08 -27.47
N ASP A 7 13.26 -29.41 -26.35
CA ASP A 7 13.30 -29.95 -24.98
C ASP A 7 12.70 -29.01 -23.87
N ASP A 8 11.91 -27.97 -24.19
CA ASP A 8 11.56 -26.96 -23.16
C ASP A 8 10.31 -27.25 -22.30
N ILE A 9 9.65 -28.39 -22.51
CA ILE A 9 8.60 -28.88 -21.59
C ILE A 9 9.21 -29.31 -20.24
N GLN A 10 10.53 -29.47 -20.15
CA GLN A 10 11.21 -29.78 -18.88
C GLN A 10 11.59 -28.54 -18.06
N THR A 11 11.70 -27.36 -18.66
CA THR A 11 12.10 -26.13 -17.93
C THR A 11 10.91 -25.53 -17.15
N ALA A 12 9.68 -25.70 -17.64
CA ALA A 12 8.45 -25.42 -16.89
C ALA A 12 8.15 -26.47 -15.79
N LYS A 13 8.83 -27.62 -15.79
CA LYS A 13 8.73 -28.67 -14.75
C LYS A 13 9.70 -28.47 -13.57
N LYS A 14 10.40 -27.34 -13.48
CA LYS A 14 11.39 -27.07 -12.41
C LYS A 14 11.23 -25.77 -11.66
N MET A 15 10.11 -25.05 -11.80
CA MET A 15 9.56 -24.33 -10.64
C MET A 15 8.80 -25.38 -9.84
N LYS A 16 9.35 -25.79 -8.71
CA LYS A 16 8.65 -26.63 -7.73
C LYS A 16 7.41 -25.87 -7.26
N LEU A 17 6.31 -26.08 -7.99
CA LEU A 17 4.93 -25.81 -7.62
C LEU A 17 4.57 -26.77 -6.48
N ASP A 18 5.27 -26.66 -5.34
CA ASP A 18 5.09 -27.44 -4.11
C ASP A 18 6.03 -27.02 -2.95
N LYS A 19 6.70 -25.85 -3.01
CA LYS A 19 7.02 -25.15 -1.75
C LYS A 19 5.71 -24.52 -1.29
N LYS A 20 5.06 -25.10 -0.27
CA LYS A 20 3.92 -24.48 0.41
C LYS A 20 4.17 -22.98 0.56
N CYS A 21 3.21 -22.15 0.15
CA CYS A 21 3.24 -20.73 0.42
C CYS A 21 3.28 -20.58 1.96
N VAL A 22 4.41 -20.15 2.53
CA VAL A 22 4.65 -20.15 3.98
C VAL A 22 5.11 -18.77 4.42
N LEU A 23 4.52 -18.27 5.50
CA LEU A 23 4.97 -17.10 6.24
C LEU A 23 5.80 -17.65 7.40
N ARG A 24 7.12 -17.52 7.32
CA ARG A 24 7.96 -17.92 8.46
C ARG A 24 8.01 -16.79 9.46
N TYR A 25 7.97 -17.13 10.73
CA TYR A 25 8.14 -16.15 11.78
C TYR A 25 8.99 -16.73 12.92
N ALA A 26 9.69 -15.85 13.63
CA ALA A 26 10.41 -16.20 14.85
C ALA A 26 10.00 -15.21 15.94
N LYS A 27 9.86 -15.71 17.18
CA LYS A 27 9.59 -14.88 18.35
C LYS A 27 10.92 -14.39 18.92
N ILE A 28 11.08 -13.07 19.07
CA ILE A 28 12.27 -12.48 19.69
C ILE A 28 12.25 -12.68 21.21
N ILE A 29 11.05 -12.69 21.79
CA ILE A 29 10.81 -12.95 23.21
C ILE A 29 9.77 -14.05 23.38
N GLU A 30 9.84 -14.80 24.49
CA GLU A 30 8.96 -15.94 24.78
C GLU A 30 7.46 -15.60 24.71
N HIS A 31 7.11 -14.35 25.06
CA HIS A 31 5.73 -13.92 25.15
C HIS A 31 5.21 -13.13 23.94
N ALA A 32 5.99 -13.03 22.86
CA ALA A 32 5.48 -12.54 21.59
C ALA A 32 4.36 -13.47 21.11
N LEU A 33 3.37 -12.90 20.45
CA LEU A 33 2.18 -13.64 20.02
C LEU A 33 2.28 -13.96 18.55
N GLU A 34 1.99 -15.21 18.21
CA GLU A 34 2.01 -15.69 16.83
C GLU A 34 1.03 -14.91 15.92
N PRO A 35 1.37 -14.72 14.63
CA PRO A 35 0.43 -14.20 13.65
C PRO A 35 -0.77 -15.15 13.47
N GLN A 36 -1.99 -14.64 13.67
CA GLN A 36 -3.22 -15.44 13.54
C GLN A 36 -4.20 -14.82 12.56
N ARG A 37 -4.90 -15.63 11.77
CA ARG A 37 -6.01 -15.16 10.93
C ARG A 37 -7.33 -15.23 11.68
N GLY A 38 -8.22 -14.29 11.41
CA GLY A 38 -9.58 -14.29 11.96
C GLY A 38 -10.52 -15.34 11.32
N SER A 39 -10.22 -15.79 10.11
CA SER A 39 -10.96 -16.82 9.36
C SER A 39 -10.07 -17.45 8.27
N GLU A 40 -10.54 -18.53 7.62
CA GLU A 40 -9.81 -19.19 6.51
C GLU A 40 -9.42 -18.20 5.39
N ARG A 41 -10.33 -17.28 5.07
CA ARG A 41 -10.20 -16.36 3.95
C ARG A 41 -9.92 -14.91 4.36
N ALA A 42 -9.58 -14.68 5.63
CA ALA A 42 -9.07 -13.40 6.08
C ALA A 42 -7.78 -13.06 5.32
N ALA A 43 -7.70 -11.85 4.78
CA ALA A 43 -6.58 -11.39 3.98
C ALA A 43 -5.30 -11.26 4.82
N GLY A 44 -5.44 -10.80 6.07
CA GLY A 44 -4.32 -10.49 6.95
C GLY A 44 -4.28 -11.35 8.22
N PHE A 45 -3.06 -11.52 8.75
CA PHE A 45 -2.82 -12.01 10.10
C PHE A 45 -2.91 -10.85 11.10
N ASP A 46 -3.70 -10.98 12.16
CA ASP A 46 -3.72 -10.01 13.25
C ASP A 46 -2.31 -9.90 13.86
N LEU A 47 -1.79 -8.67 13.90
CA LEU A 47 -0.58 -8.32 14.63
C LEU A 47 -0.96 -7.83 16.01
N ARG A 48 -0.27 -8.33 17.04
CA ARG A 48 -0.57 -8.02 18.43
C ARG A 48 0.58 -7.30 19.11
N SER A 49 0.24 -6.42 20.05
CA SER A 49 1.26 -5.75 20.86
C SER A 49 1.96 -6.74 21.78
N ALA A 50 3.29 -6.71 21.82
CA ALA A 50 4.07 -7.39 22.86
C ALA A 50 4.09 -6.60 24.18
N TYR A 51 3.69 -5.32 24.17
CA TYR A 51 3.87 -4.40 25.30
C TYR A 51 2.63 -3.60 25.64
N ASP A 52 2.54 -3.18 26.90
CA ASP A 52 1.65 -2.10 27.30
C ASP A 52 2.28 -0.76 26.92
N LEU A 53 1.53 0.12 26.26
CA LEU A 53 1.95 1.50 25.99
C LEU A 53 0.76 2.42 25.77
N ILE A 54 1.05 3.72 25.65
CA ILE A 54 0.07 4.74 25.25
C ILE A 54 0.50 5.30 23.90
N VAL A 55 -0.45 5.39 22.96
CA VAL A 55 -0.34 6.23 21.77
C VAL A 55 -0.96 7.58 22.11
N PRO A 56 -0.16 8.65 22.30
CA PRO A 56 -0.68 9.93 22.78
C PRO A 56 -1.77 10.50 21.87
N ALA A 57 -2.73 11.22 22.45
CA ALA A 57 -3.71 12.01 21.72
C ALA A 57 -3.02 12.89 20.66
N ARG A 58 -3.57 12.92 19.45
CA ARG A 58 -2.99 13.64 18.29
C ARG A 58 -1.53 13.29 18.01
N GLY A 59 -1.07 12.12 18.45
CA GLY A 59 0.32 11.69 18.43
C GLY A 59 0.53 10.39 17.65
N LYS A 60 1.70 9.80 17.84
CA LYS A 60 2.12 8.55 17.19
C LYS A 60 2.99 7.73 18.14
N ALA A 61 3.00 6.41 17.92
CA ALA A 61 3.91 5.52 18.61
C ALA A 61 4.31 4.34 17.73
N ILE A 62 5.48 3.76 17.99
CA ILE A 62 5.85 2.45 17.46
C ILE A 62 5.41 1.42 18.48
N VAL A 63 4.53 0.50 18.07
CA VAL A 63 4.18 -0.67 18.84
C VAL A 63 4.95 -1.87 18.32
N LYS A 64 5.75 -2.49 19.18
CA LYS A 64 6.52 -3.69 18.80
C LYS A 64 5.69 -4.95 18.99
N THR A 65 5.82 -5.87 18.03
CA THR A 65 5.21 -7.20 18.09
C THR A 65 6.18 -8.25 18.62
N ASP A 66 7.48 -7.94 18.59
CA ASP A 66 8.59 -8.86 18.89
C ASP A 66 8.56 -10.14 18.05
N LEU A 67 8.07 -9.98 16.82
CA LEU A 67 8.16 -10.97 15.76
C LEU A 67 9.21 -10.54 14.73
N GLN A 68 9.97 -11.52 14.26
CA GLN A 68 10.64 -11.45 12.96
C GLN A 68 9.78 -12.21 11.95
N VAL A 69 9.75 -11.74 10.71
CA VAL A 69 8.98 -12.38 9.65
C VAL A 69 9.81 -12.57 8.39
N GLN A 70 9.54 -13.65 7.67
CA GLN A 70 9.97 -13.87 6.30
C GLN A 70 8.72 -14.19 5.49
N VAL A 71 8.37 -13.25 4.61
CA VAL A 71 7.23 -13.38 3.70
C VAL A 71 7.54 -14.37 2.57
N PRO A 72 6.50 -14.93 1.92
CA PRO A 72 6.68 -15.75 0.73
C PRO A 72 7.45 -15.01 -0.38
N GLU A 73 8.25 -15.74 -1.16
CA GLU A 73 8.92 -15.21 -2.34
C GLU A 73 7.90 -14.65 -3.36
N GLY A 74 8.23 -13.51 -3.99
CA GLY A 74 7.32 -12.81 -4.90
C GLY A 74 6.23 -12.00 -4.18
N SER A 75 6.38 -11.78 -2.87
CA SER A 75 5.49 -10.94 -2.07
C SER A 75 6.27 -9.96 -1.21
N TYR A 76 5.54 -8.98 -0.68
CA TYR A 76 6.00 -8.19 0.45
C TYR A 76 4.94 -8.19 1.55
N GLY A 77 5.36 -7.84 2.75
CA GLY A 77 4.46 -7.72 3.89
C GLY A 77 3.86 -6.33 3.96
N ARG A 78 2.53 -6.24 3.91
CA ARG A 78 1.82 -5.02 4.23
C ARG A 78 1.29 -5.03 5.65
N VAL A 79 1.66 -4.03 6.43
CA VAL A 79 0.96 -3.71 7.70
C VAL A 79 -0.19 -2.78 7.36
N ALA A 80 -1.43 -3.21 7.59
CA ALA A 80 -2.64 -2.48 7.26
C ALA A 80 -3.48 -2.16 8.50
N PRO A 81 -4.25 -1.05 8.49
CA PRO A 81 -5.14 -0.70 9.58
C PRO A 81 -6.29 -1.70 9.72
N ARG A 82 -6.84 -1.76 10.94
CA ARG A 82 -8.05 -2.53 11.24
C ARG A 82 -9.23 -1.57 11.34
N SER A 83 -10.33 -1.88 10.65
CA SER A 83 -11.50 -1.00 10.59
C SER A 83 -12.10 -0.69 11.97
N GLY A 84 -12.04 -1.64 12.91
CA GLY A 84 -12.49 -1.42 14.28
C GLY A 84 -11.72 -0.31 15.00
N LEU A 85 -10.39 -0.25 14.84
CA LEU A 85 -9.54 0.76 15.46
C LEU A 85 -9.72 2.13 14.79
N ALA A 86 -9.79 2.15 13.47
CA ALA A 86 -10.04 3.36 12.70
C ALA A 86 -11.40 3.99 13.10
N VAL A 87 -12.48 3.20 13.10
CA VAL A 87 -13.85 3.65 13.36
C VAL A 87 -14.09 4.00 14.83
N LYS A 88 -13.58 3.21 15.78
CA LYS A 88 -13.88 3.43 17.20
C LYS A 88 -12.90 4.41 17.85
N ASN A 89 -11.63 4.34 17.49
CA ASN A 89 -10.55 5.01 18.21
C ASN A 89 -9.80 6.06 17.37
N PHE A 90 -10.13 6.20 16.08
CA PHE A 90 -9.40 7.10 15.16
C PHE A 90 -7.91 6.75 15.02
N ILE A 91 -7.61 5.45 15.06
CA ILE A 91 -6.24 4.94 14.93
C ILE A 91 -5.98 4.49 13.50
N ASP A 92 -4.83 4.90 12.96
CA ASP A 92 -4.33 4.49 11.65
C ASP A 92 -2.93 3.89 11.73
N VAL A 93 -2.47 3.30 10.62
CA VAL A 93 -1.11 2.78 10.42
C VAL A 93 -0.33 3.71 9.49
N GLY A 94 0.62 4.46 10.06
CA GLY A 94 1.40 5.45 9.31
C GLY A 94 2.52 4.90 8.44
N ALA A 95 2.84 3.61 8.55
CA ALA A 95 3.79 2.93 7.68
C ALA A 95 3.55 1.42 7.68
N GLY A 96 3.66 0.80 6.50
CA GLY A 96 3.30 -0.61 6.39
C GLY A 96 3.89 -1.34 5.21
N VAL A 97 5.16 -1.08 4.86
CA VAL A 97 5.89 -1.86 3.85
C VAL A 97 7.00 -2.63 4.57
N VAL A 98 6.95 -3.96 4.47
CA VAL A 98 7.92 -4.89 5.03
C VAL A 98 8.51 -5.69 3.87
N ASP A 99 9.79 -5.42 3.59
CA ASP A 99 10.50 -6.03 2.48
C ASP A 99 10.85 -7.51 2.76
N GLU A 100 11.04 -8.30 1.69
CA GLU A 100 11.28 -9.75 1.80
C GLU A 100 12.57 -10.08 2.57
N ASP A 101 13.55 -9.19 2.51
CA ASP A 101 14.84 -9.30 3.18
C ASP A 101 14.88 -8.67 4.58
N TYR A 102 13.78 -8.11 5.09
CA TYR A 102 13.75 -7.57 6.46
C TYR A 102 13.67 -8.69 7.50
N ARG A 103 14.52 -8.64 8.53
CA ARG A 103 14.57 -9.59 9.65
C ARG A 103 14.54 -8.91 11.01
N GLY A 104 14.32 -7.60 11.08
CA GLY A 104 14.20 -6.90 12.36
C GLY A 104 12.88 -7.15 13.06
N ASN A 105 12.76 -6.57 14.26
CA ASN A 105 11.54 -6.59 15.05
C ASN A 105 10.41 -5.83 14.35
N LEU A 106 9.43 -6.58 13.85
CA LEU A 106 8.23 -6.08 13.19
C LEU A 106 7.47 -5.13 14.13
N GLY A 107 7.50 -3.85 13.79
CA GLY A 107 6.80 -2.79 14.49
C GLY A 107 5.65 -2.24 13.67
N VAL A 108 4.62 -1.78 14.37
CA VAL A 108 3.47 -1.07 13.81
C VAL A 108 3.59 0.41 14.20
N VAL A 109 3.60 1.31 13.22
CA VAL A 109 3.55 2.75 13.49
C VAL A 109 2.09 3.16 13.60
N LEU A 110 1.60 3.36 14.81
CA LEU A 110 0.23 3.81 15.05
C LEU A 110 0.17 5.33 15.08
N PHE A 111 -0.78 5.90 14.34
CA PHE A 111 -1.17 7.29 14.42
C PHE A 111 -2.48 7.40 15.18
N ASN A 112 -2.53 8.26 16.19
CA ASN A 112 -3.73 8.56 16.94
C ASN A 112 -4.23 9.95 16.53
N HIS A 113 -5.31 9.98 15.75
CA HIS A 113 -5.92 11.23 15.32
C HIS A 113 -7.01 11.72 16.27
N SER A 114 -7.28 11.03 17.37
CA SER A 114 -8.26 11.48 18.38
C SER A 114 -7.64 12.45 19.39
N ASP A 115 -8.51 13.14 20.14
CA ASP A 115 -8.15 14.01 21.27
C ASP A 115 -8.00 13.23 22.59
N THR A 116 -7.89 11.90 22.53
CA THR A 116 -7.76 11.06 23.71
C THR A 116 -6.61 10.08 23.54
N ASP A 117 -5.84 9.89 24.60
CA ASP A 117 -4.78 8.88 24.63
C ASP A 117 -5.36 7.49 24.33
N PHE A 118 -4.70 6.76 23.45
CA PHE A 118 -5.10 5.40 23.12
C PHE A 118 -4.19 4.43 23.86
N GLU A 119 -4.76 3.76 24.86
CA GLU A 119 -4.07 2.73 25.62
C GLU A 119 -4.01 1.44 24.80
N VAL A 120 -2.79 0.93 24.61
CA VAL A 120 -2.51 -0.38 24.03
C VAL A 120 -2.07 -1.30 25.16
N LYS A 121 -2.75 -2.43 25.32
CA LYS A 121 -2.32 -3.51 26.21
C LYS A 121 -1.57 -4.58 25.42
N ARG A 122 -0.66 -5.27 26.08
CA ARG A 122 -0.08 -6.50 25.57
C ARG A 122 -1.20 -7.46 25.17
N GLY A 123 -1.09 -8.03 23.98
CA GLY A 123 -2.09 -8.92 23.40
C GLY A 123 -3.14 -8.25 22.53
N ASP A 124 -3.30 -6.93 22.63
CA ASP A 124 -4.23 -6.18 21.80
C ASP A 124 -3.87 -6.29 20.32
N ARG A 125 -4.90 -6.45 19.48
CA ARG A 125 -4.76 -6.54 18.03
C ARG A 125 -4.67 -5.15 17.42
N ILE A 126 -3.46 -4.74 17.07
CA ILE A 126 -3.10 -3.36 16.71
C ILE A 126 -3.11 -3.09 15.20
N ALA A 127 -2.89 -4.11 14.38
CA ALA A 127 -2.87 -4.02 12.92
C ALA A 127 -3.10 -5.42 12.32
N GLN A 128 -3.07 -5.52 11.00
CA GLN A 128 -3.05 -6.80 10.30
C GLN A 128 -1.92 -6.84 9.26
N PHE A 129 -1.37 -8.03 9.03
CA PHE A 129 -0.25 -8.28 8.14
C PHE A 129 -0.69 -9.09 6.93
N ILE A 130 -0.58 -8.51 5.73
CA ILE A 130 -1.05 -9.09 4.47
C ILE A 130 0.16 -9.39 3.59
N CYS A 131 0.22 -10.59 3.00
CA CYS A 131 1.26 -10.95 2.03
C CYS A 131 0.77 -10.63 0.61
N GLU A 132 1.04 -9.42 0.15
CA GLU A 132 0.61 -8.93 -1.17
C GLU A 132 1.57 -9.38 -2.27
N ARG A 133 1.01 -9.82 -3.41
CA ARG A 133 1.83 -10.18 -4.57
C ARG A 133 2.35 -8.93 -5.26
N ILE A 134 3.62 -8.93 -5.60
CA ILE A 134 4.27 -7.80 -6.27
C ILE A 134 5.01 -8.23 -7.53
N SER A 135 5.07 -7.29 -8.47
CA SER A 135 6.06 -7.31 -9.54
C SER A 135 7.34 -6.65 -9.03
N ILE A 136 8.48 -7.32 -9.23
CA ILE A 136 9.82 -6.75 -9.01
C ILE A 136 10.41 -6.46 -10.40
N PRO A 137 10.09 -5.30 -11.02
CA PRO A 137 10.54 -5.03 -12.38
C PRO A 137 12.01 -4.62 -12.48
N GLU A 138 12.62 -4.96 -13.61
CA GLU A 138 13.80 -4.23 -14.10
C GLU A 138 13.42 -2.79 -14.46
N LEU A 139 14.35 -1.86 -14.28
CA LEU A 139 14.15 -0.45 -14.65
C LEU A 139 14.67 -0.20 -16.06
N GLU A 140 13.87 0.49 -16.87
CA GLU A 140 14.26 0.90 -18.22
C GLU A 140 13.97 2.41 -18.37
N GLN A 141 15.02 3.24 -18.43
CA GLN A 141 14.86 4.66 -18.75
C GLN A 141 14.62 4.80 -20.26
N VAL A 142 13.63 5.60 -20.64
CA VAL A 142 13.36 5.98 -22.04
C VAL A 142 13.25 7.50 -22.16
N ASP A 143 13.44 8.01 -23.38
CA ASP A 143 13.34 9.45 -23.65
C ASP A 143 11.88 9.94 -23.61
N LYS A 144 10.95 9.13 -24.13
CA LYS A 144 9.52 9.40 -24.14
C LYS A 144 8.76 8.08 -24.00
N LEU A 145 7.67 8.09 -23.22
CA LEU A 145 6.71 6.99 -23.15
C LEU A 145 5.65 7.12 -24.25
N ASP A 146 5.05 5.99 -24.63
CA ASP A 146 3.89 5.98 -25.51
C ASP A 146 2.70 6.69 -24.85
N ASP A 147 1.96 7.44 -25.67
CA ASP A 147 0.74 8.13 -25.24
C ASP A 147 -0.38 7.11 -24.90
N THR A 148 -1.23 7.44 -23.95
CA THR A 148 -2.37 6.61 -23.52
C THR A 148 -3.66 7.42 -23.58
N VAL A 149 -4.82 6.74 -23.61
CA VAL A 149 -6.14 7.42 -23.58
C VAL A 149 -6.29 8.33 -22.38
N ARG A 150 -5.79 7.90 -21.21
CA ARG A 150 -5.78 8.71 -19.98
C ARG A 150 -4.75 9.84 -20.01
N GLY A 151 -3.57 9.59 -20.59
CA GLY A 151 -2.50 10.56 -20.75
C GLY A 151 -2.06 11.18 -19.41
N GLU A 152 -1.99 12.52 -19.39
CA GLU A 152 -1.50 13.32 -18.26
C GLU A 152 -2.58 13.74 -17.26
N SER A 153 -3.86 13.41 -17.53
CA SER A 153 -5.00 13.80 -16.70
C SER A 153 -4.95 13.11 -15.32
N GLY A 154 -4.17 13.72 -14.42
CA GLY A 154 -3.89 13.27 -13.06
C GLY A 154 -4.53 14.16 -12.00
N PHE A 155 -3.90 14.25 -10.82
CA PHE A 155 -4.31 15.01 -9.62
C PHE A 155 -5.49 15.99 -9.82
N GLY A 156 -6.62 15.69 -9.19
CA GLY A 156 -7.74 16.64 -9.11
C GLY A 156 -8.58 16.83 -10.39
N SER A 157 -8.33 16.07 -11.47
CA SER A 157 -9.12 16.11 -12.71
C SER A 157 -10.52 15.47 -12.59
N THR A 158 -10.78 14.68 -11.55
CA THR A 158 -12.09 14.04 -11.30
C THR A 158 -12.83 14.72 -10.14
N GLY A 159 -13.31 15.94 -10.37
CA GLY A 159 -14.11 16.70 -9.40
C GLY A 159 -15.43 16.01 -9.01
N VAL A 160 -15.99 16.45 -7.88
CA VAL A 160 -17.17 15.93 -7.15
C VAL A 160 -18.51 16.17 -7.88
N LYS A 161 -18.53 16.36 -9.20
CA LYS A 161 -19.77 16.42 -9.99
C LYS A 161 -19.54 15.79 -11.35
N GLU A 162 -20.44 14.90 -11.74
CA GLU A 162 -20.49 14.29 -13.07
C GLU A 162 -21.57 14.98 -13.90
N LEU A 163 -21.26 15.30 -15.16
CA LEU A 163 -22.24 15.56 -16.21
C LEU A 163 -22.65 14.23 -16.85
N PRO A 164 -23.88 14.10 -17.41
CA PRO A 164 -24.44 12.80 -17.74
C PRO A 164 -23.94 12.24 -19.08
N GLY A 165 -23.61 10.95 -19.04
CA GLY A 165 -23.74 10.02 -20.17
C GLY A 165 -22.43 9.59 -20.80
N ASP A 166 -21.91 8.42 -20.40
CA ASP A 166 -21.01 7.65 -21.25
C ASP A 166 -21.48 6.19 -21.35
N LYS A 167 -21.46 5.69 -22.60
CA LYS A 167 -22.02 4.40 -23.00
C LYS A 167 -21.11 3.25 -22.58
N GLN A 168 -21.75 2.19 -22.09
CA GLN A 168 -21.11 0.92 -21.73
C GLN A 168 -20.44 0.26 -22.94
N GLN A 169 -19.16 -0.12 -22.81
CA GLN A 169 -18.51 -1.10 -23.65
C GLN A 169 -18.11 -2.32 -22.81
N ILE A 170 -18.67 -3.47 -23.16
CA ILE A 170 -18.34 -4.78 -22.58
C ILE A 170 -17.06 -5.26 -23.26
N VAL A 171 -15.98 -5.48 -22.50
CA VAL A 171 -14.71 -6.00 -23.04
C VAL A 171 -14.16 -7.10 -22.13
N THR A 172 -13.90 -8.26 -22.73
CA THR A 172 -13.37 -9.48 -22.10
C THR A 172 -11.90 -9.36 -21.73
N ALA A 173 -11.54 -9.82 -20.53
CA ALA A 173 -10.17 -9.82 -20.00
C ALA A 173 -9.21 -10.71 -20.82
N LYS A 174 -8.00 -10.20 -21.12
CA LYS A 174 -6.88 -10.99 -21.65
C LYS A 174 -5.90 -11.33 -20.51
N THR A 175 -5.48 -12.58 -20.43
CA THR A 175 -4.40 -13.02 -19.53
C THR A 175 -3.05 -12.47 -20.03
N PRO A 176 -2.20 -11.87 -19.17
CA PRO A 176 -0.89 -11.38 -19.58
C PRO A 176 -0.01 -12.52 -20.08
N THR A 177 0.41 -12.46 -21.35
CA THR A 177 1.46 -13.33 -21.92
C THR A 177 2.83 -12.88 -21.44
N ASP A 178 3.77 -13.82 -21.25
CA ASP A 178 5.18 -13.67 -20.82
C ASP A 178 5.96 -12.53 -21.52
N LYS A 179 5.65 -11.29 -21.17
CA LYS A 179 6.50 -10.12 -21.42
C LYS A 179 7.35 -9.90 -20.18
N LYS A 180 8.62 -9.55 -20.42
CA LYS A 180 9.60 -9.17 -19.39
C LYS A 180 8.97 -8.16 -18.41
N CYS A 181 9.06 -8.43 -17.11
CA CYS A 181 8.57 -7.55 -16.04
C CYS A 181 9.46 -6.30 -15.97
N VAL A 182 9.05 -5.22 -16.63
CA VAL A 182 9.83 -3.98 -16.77
C VAL A 182 8.97 -2.78 -16.38
N LEU A 183 9.53 -1.88 -15.57
CA LEU A 183 8.99 -0.56 -15.29
C LEU A 183 9.76 0.43 -16.15
N ARG A 184 9.10 0.98 -17.17
CA ARG A 184 9.69 2.05 -17.99
C ARG A 184 9.45 3.38 -17.31
N PHE A 185 10.44 4.26 -17.35
CA PHE A 185 10.28 5.62 -16.84
C PHE A 185 10.96 6.64 -17.75
N ALA A 186 10.40 7.85 -17.78
CA ALA A 186 10.98 9.01 -18.45
C ALA A 186 11.17 10.15 -17.45
N LYS A 187 12.25 10.91 -17.62
CA LYS A 187 12.54 12.11 -16.82
C LYS A 187 11.98 13.31 -17.57
N LEU A 188 11.02 14.00 -16.96
CA LEU A 188 10.38 15.18 -17.56
C LEU A 188 11.28 16.42 -17.55
N THR A 189 12.21 16.47 -16.59
CA THR A 189 13.14 17.59 -16.39
C THR A 189 14.49 17.07 -15.92
N GLU A 190 15.50 17.94 -15.91
CA GLU A 190 16.81 17.67 -15.29
C GLU A 190 16.75 17.54 -13.75
N HIS A 191 15.61 17.89 -13.15
CA HIS A 191 15.40 17.77 -11.71
C HIS A 191 14.96 16.37 -11.29
N ALA A 192 14.38 15.60 -12.20
CA ALA A 192 13.94 14.24 -11.96
C ALA A 192 15.12 13.32 -11.64
N LEU A 193 14.95 12.50 -10.61
CA LEU A 193 15.95 11.51 -10.19
C LEU A 193 15.44 10.11 -10.48
N GLU A 194 16.36 9.26 -10.92
CA GLU A 194 16.06 7.86 -11.21
C GLU A 194 15.53 7.14 -9.95
N PRO A 195 14.42 6.37 -10.07
CA PRO A 195 13.96 5.52 -8.99
C PRO A 195 15.03 4.51 -8.59
N GLN A 196 15.22 4.28 -7.29
CA GLN A 196 16.25 3.36 -6.80
C GLN A 196 15.65 2.36 -5.82
N ARG A 197 16.11 1.10 -5.89
CA ARG A 197 15.81 0.13 -4.83
C ARG A 197 16.79 0.29 -3.67
N GLY A 198 16.28 0.14 -2.45
CA GLY A 198 17.12 0.15 -1.24
C GLY A 198 17.95 -1.13 -1.07
N SER A 199 17.48 -2.25 -1.62
CA SER A 199 18.15 -3.56 -1.66
C SER A 199 17.59 -4.37 -2.84
N GLU A 200 18.23 -5.49 -3.20
CA GLU A 200 17.77 -6.37 -4.29
C GLU A 200 16.32 -6.85 -4.09
N LYS A 201 15.95 -7.11 -2.83
CA LYS A 201 14.65 -7.63 -2.42
C LYS A 201 13.69 -6.56 -1.89
N ALA A 202 14.02 -5.28 -2.04
CA ALA A 202 13.13 -4.19 -1.67
C ALA A 202 11.89 -4.17 -2.56
N ALA A 203 10.71 -4.13 -1.94
CA ALA A 203 9.42 -4.08 -2.61
C ALA A 203 9.25 -2.73 -3.33
N GLY A 204 9.63 -1.65 -2.66
CA GLY A 204 9.49 -0.28 -3.15
C GLY A 204 10.72 0.29 -3.83
N LEU A 205 10.49 1.12 -4.85
CA LEU A 205 11.46 2.02 -5.44
C LEU A 205 11.35 3.38 -4.74
N ASP A 206 12.44 3.89 -4.16
CA ASP A 206 12.47 5.20 -3.51
C ASP A 206 12.10 6.29 -4.54
N LEU A 207 11.05 7.05 -4.25
CA LEU A 207 10.67 8.26 -4.98
C LEU A 207 11.32 9.47 -4.31
N ARG A 208 11.89 10.35 -5.13
CA ARG A 208 12.62 11.53 -4.66
C ARG A 208 11.96 12.83 -5.11
N SER A 209 12.06 13.86 -4.27
CA SER A 209 11.59 15.19 -4.65
C SER A 209 12.45 15.77 -5.77
N ALA A 210 11.81 16.30 -6.81
CA ALA A 210 12.49 17.12 -7.81
C ALA A 210 12.75 18.55 -7.32
N TYR A 211 12.07 19.00 -6.25
CA TYR A 211 12.07 20.39 -5.82
C TYR A 211 12.24 20.56 -4.31
N ASP A 212 12.74 21.73 -3.92
CA ASP A 212 12.62 22.21 -2.55
C ASP A 212 11.19 22.71 -2.32
N LEU A 213 10.57 22.27 -1.23
CA LEU A 213 9.30 22.81 -0.78
C LEU A 213 9.10 22.58 0.71
N LYS A 214 8.05 23.21 1.23
CA LYS A 214 7.60 23.01 2.60
C LYS A 214 6.23 22.34 2.60
N VAL A 215 6.07 21.34 3.47
CA VAL A 215 4.75 20.80 3.84
C VAL A 215 4.34 21.47 5.15
N PRO A 216 3.32 22.36 5.15
CA PRO A 216 2.94 23.10 6.34
C PRO A 216 2.61 22.19 7.53
N SER A 217 2.86 22.64 8.75
CA SER A 217 2.37 21.96 9.95
C SER A 217 0.86 21.71 9.86
N ARG A 218 0.40 20.54 10.31
CA ARG A 218 -0.99 20.08 10.19
C ARG A 218 -1.57 20.24 8.77
N GLY A 219 -0.71 20.21 7.75
CA GLY A 219 -1.05 20.52 6.37
C GLY A 219 -0.73 19.40 5.40
N LYS A 220 -0.77 19.73 4.11
CA LYS A 220 -0.49 18.80 3.02
C LYS A 220 0.18 19.52 1.86
N ALA A 221 0.93 18.78 1.04
CA ALA A 221 1.48 19.28 -0.21
C ALA A 221 1.62 18.16 -1.24
N ILE A 222 1.51 18.51 -2.52
CA ILE A 222 1.93 17.62 -3.60
C ILE A 222 3.41 17.88 -3.89
N VAL A 223 4.24 16.87 -3.69
CA VAL A 223 5.64 16.88 -4.08
C VAL A 223 5.78 16.23 -5.45
N LYS A 224 6.36 16.94 -6.42
CA LYS A 224 6.60 16.40 -7.77
C LYS A 224 7.92 15.64 -7.83
N THR A 225 7.90 14.53 -8.56
CA THR A 225 9.12 13.73 -8.84
C THR A 225 9.68 14.01 -10.23
N ASP A 226 8.88 14.63 -11.10
CA ASP A 226 9.17 14.83 -12.53
C ASP A 226 9.47 13.53 -13.28
N LEU A 227 8.94 12.42 -12.78
CA LEU A 227 8.96 11.13 -13.46
C LEU A 227 7.62 10.87 -14.12
N GLN A 228 7.66 10.33 -15.33
CA GLN A 228 6.55 9.57 -15.90
C GLN A 228 6.90 8.09 -15.81
N VAL A 229 5.88 7.24 -15.62
CA VAL A 229 6.06 5.79 -15.49
C VAL A 229 5.09 5.03 -16.39
N GLN A 230 5.55 3.88 -16.88
CA GLN A 230 4.74 2.86 -17.50
C GLN A 230 4.93 1.56 -16.73
N LEU A 231 3.86 1.15 -16.05
CA LEU A 231 3.80 -0.01 -15.19
C LEU A 231 3.92 -1.34 -15.96
N PRO A 232 4.46 -2.40 -15.33
CA PRO A 232 4.37 -3.75 -15.87
C PRO A 232 2.92 -4.20 -16.00
N GLU A 233 2.60 -4.91 -17.08
CA GLU A 233 1.25 -5.41 -17.37
C GLU A 233 0.68 -6.25 -16.21
N GLY A 234 -0.59 -6.01 -15.85
CA GLY A 234 -1.26 -6.69 -14.72
C GLY A 234 -0.83 -6.17 -13.35
N SER A 235 -0.26 -4.96 -13.29
CA SER A 235 0.12 -4.29 -12.06
C SER A 235 -0.41 -2.86 -12.04
N TYR A 236 -0.65 -2.35 -10.85
CA TYR A 236 -0.81 -0.91 -10.64
C TYR A 236 0.30 -0.39 -9.74
N GLY A 237 0.50 0.93 -9.78
CA GLY A 237 1.50 1.60 -8.97
C GLY A 237 0.92 2.04 -7.64
N ARG A 238 1.51 1.59 -6.54
CA ARG A 238 1.24 2.14 -5.22
C ARG A 238 2.31 3.12 -4.79
N VAL A 239 1.92 4.35 -4.44
CA VAL A 239 2.79 5.26 -3.69
C VAL A 239 2.53 5.02 -2.20
N ALA A 240 3.54 4.53 -1.48
CA ALA A 240 3.44 4.15 -0.07
C ALA A 240 4.33 5.01 0.83
N PRO A 241 3.95 5.21 2.11
CA PRO A 241 4.77 5.93 3.06
C PRO A 241 6.05 5.18 3.42
N ARG A 242 7.03 5.91 3.96
CA ARG A 242 8.30 5.37 4.47
C ARG A 242 8.31 5.47 5.99
N SER A 243 8.63 4.37 6.68
CA SER A 243 8.59 4.31 8.15
C SER A 243 9.46 5.37 8.83
N GLY A 244 10.62 5.72 8.25
CA GLY A 244 11.47 6.79 8.77
C GLY A 244 10.77 8.16 8.81
N LEU A 245 9.99 8.51 7.79
CA LEU A 245 9.25 9.77 7.73
C LEU A 245 8.05 9.78 8.67
N ALA A 246 7.30 8.68 8.72
CA ALA A 246 6.18 8.51 9.63
C ALA A 246 6.64 8.63 11.10
N VAL A 247 7.66 7.85 11.48
CA VAL A 247 8.17 7.80 12.86
C VAL A 247 8.84 9.11 13.27
N LYS A 248 9.73 9.68 12.46
CA LYS A 248 10.49 10.87 12.87
C LYS A 248 9.68 12.15 12.70
N ASN A 249 9.00 12.30 11.57
CA ASN A 249 8.44 13.59 11.14
C ASN A 249 6.90 13.62 11.12
N PHE A 250 6.23 12.49 11.39
CA PHE A 250 4.76 12.38 11.37
C PHE A 250 4.19 12.67 9.98
N ILE A 251 4.92 12.22 8.96
CA ILE A 251 4.56 12.39 7.56
C ILE A 251 3.94 11.09 7.04
N ASP A 252 2.81 11.24 6.35
CA ASP A 252 2.10 10.16 5.65
C ASP A 252 1.91 10.47 4.15
N VAL A 253 1.38 9.50 3.41
CA VAL A 253 1.02 9.60 2.00
C VAL A 253 -0.50 9.46 1.85
N GLY A 254 -1.19 10.57 1.60
CA GLY A 254 -2.67 10.62 1.53
C GLY A 254 -3.30 10.16 0.20
N ALA A 255 -2.48 9.81 -0.80
CA ALA A 255 -2.96 9.27 -2.06
C ALA A 255 -1.89 8.35 -2.66
N GLY A 256 -2.30 7.18 -3.12
CA GLY A 256 -1.34 6.15 -3.45
C GLY A 256 -1.72 5.20 -4.57
N VAL A 257 -2.64 5.55 -5.46
CA VAL A 257 -3.03 4.69 -6.60
C VAL A 257 -2.61 5.38 -7.90
N VAL A 258 -1.78 4.68 -8.68
CA VAL A 258 -1.30 5.08 -10.00
C VAL A 258 -1.71 4.00 -10.99
N ASP A 259 -2.58 4.37 -11.90
CA ASP A 259 -3.16 3.45 -12.88
C ASP A 259 -2.16 3.11 -13.99
N GLU A 260 -2.31 1.93 -14.60
CA GLU A 260 -1.38 1.41 -15.61
C GLU A 260 -1.31 2.31 -16.86
N ASP A 261 -2.40 3.01 -17.17
CA ASP A 261 -2.53 3.95 -18.27
C ASP A 261 -2.20 5.40 -17.90
N TYR A 262 -1.81 5.71 -16.67
CA TYR A 262 -1.37 7.06 -16.30
C TYR A 262 0.00 7.38 -16.90
N ARG A 263 0.14 8.55 -17.53
CA ARG A 263 1.40 9.05 -18.11
C ARG A 263 1.74 10.47 -17.66
N GLY A 264 1.02 11.04 -16.70
CA GLY A 264 1.36 12.36 -16.16
C GLY A 264 2.58 12.34 -15.22
N ASN A 265 2.97 13.53 -14.76
CA ASN A 265 4.01 13.66 -13.74
C ASN A 265 3.59 12.97 -12.43
N LEU A 266 4.36 11.95 -12.02
CA LEU A 266 4.17 11.22 -10.79
C LEU A 266 4.45 12.15 -9.60
N GLY A 267 3.41 12.38 -8.80
CA GLY A 267 3.50 13.19 -7.59
C GLY A 267 3.22 12.36 -6.33
N VAL A 268 3.67 12.87 -5.20
CA VAL A 268 3.44 12.30 -3.88
C VAL A 268 2.63 13.30 -3.07
N VAL A 269 1.47 12.90 -2.57
CA VAL A 269 0.67 13.75 -1.66
C VAL A 269 1.16 13.48 -0.25
N LEU A 270 1.97 14.39 0.30
CA LEU A 270 2.43 14.29 1.68
C LEU A 270 1.43 14.97 2.62
N PHE A 271 1.07 14.26 3.67
CA PHE A 271 0.34 14.79 4.82
C PHE A 271 1.32 15.00 5.96
N ASN A 272 1.31 16.18 6.57
CA ASN A 272 2.09 16.50 7.74
C ASN A 272 1.18 16.61 8.95
N HIS A 273 1.21 15.59 9.81
CA HIS A 273 0.41 15.57 11.03
C HIS A 273 1.15 16.15 12.24
N SER A 274 2.37 16.68 12.08
CA SER A 274 3.08 17.35 13.17
C SER A 274 2.67 18.83 13.32
N ASP A 275 3.02 19.42 14.46
CA ASP A 275 2.84 20.84 14.74
C ASP A 275 3.98 21.73 14.18
N THR A 276 4.87 21.14 13.39
CA THR A 276 6.02 21.83 12.79
C THR A 276 6.01 21.67 11.27
N ASP A 277 6.41 22.72 10.56
CA ASP A 277 6.62 22.64 9.12
C ASP A 277 7.66 21.56 8.78
N PHE A 278 7.41 20.80 7.72
CA PHE A 278 8.35 19.80 7.23
C PHE A 278 9.02 20.30 5.94
N GLU A 279 10.33 20.50 6.01
CA GLU A 279 11.15 20.89 4.88
C GLU A 279 11.47 19.67 4.00
N VAL A 280 11.13 19.76 2.72
CA VAL A 280 11.52 18.79 1.69
C VAL A 280 12.57 19.46 0.83
N LYS A 281 13.73 18.82 0.68
CA LYS A 281 14.78 19.24 -0.24
C LYS A 281 14.76 18.41 -1.51
N ARG A 282 15.18 19.00 -2.63
CA ARG A 282 15.43 18.27 -3.86
C ARG A 282 16.37 17.09 -3.56
N GLY A 283 15.98 15.91 -4.02
CA GLY A 283 16.70 14.66 -3.78
C GLY A 283 16.27 13.86 -2.55
N ASP A 284 15.47 14.44 -1.66
CA ASP A 284 14.95 13.71 -0.50
C ASP A 284 14.03 12.58 -0.91
N ARG A 285 14.18 11.44 -0.23
CA ARG A 285 13.31 10.26 -0.39
C ARG A 285 12.01 10.51 0.35
N ILE A 286 10.95 10.79 -0.40
CA ILE A 286 9.66 11.26 0.11
C ILE A 286 8.62 10.14 0.22
N ALA A 287 8.73 9.11 -0.61
CA ALA A 287 7.84 7.95 -0.62
C ALA A 287 8.53 6.77 -1.31
N GLN A 288 7.82 5.65 -1.43
CA GLN A 288 8.27 4.51 -2.23
C GLN A 288 7.18 4.07 -3.19
N PHE A 289 7.56 3.60 -4.37
CA PHE A 289 6.68 3.15 -5.44
C PHE A 289 6.73 1.64 -5.57
N ILE A 290 5.59 0.98 -5.42
CA ILE A 290 5.46 -0.49 -5.43
C ILE A 290 4.59 -0.87 -6.63
N CYS A 291 5.00 -1.90 -7.39
CA CYS A 291 4.19 -2.45 -8.49
C CYS A 291 3.38 -3.63 -7.94
N GLU A 292 2.16 -3.37 -7.46
CA GLU A 292 1.28 -4.38 -6.87
C GLU A 292 0.50 -5.12 -7.95
N ARG A 293 0.39 -6.45 -7.81
CA ARG A 293 -0.36 -7.29 -8.76
C ARG A 293 -1.85 -7.19 -8.50
N ILE A 294 -2.63 -7.03 -9.57
CA ILE A 294 -4.08 -6.85 -9.45
C ILE A 294 -4.86 -7.71 -10.43
N PHE A 295 -6.13 -7.89 -10.08
CA PHE A 295 -7.16 -8.33 -11.00
C PHE A 295 -7.88 -7.13 -11.61
N TYR A 296 -8.13 -7.23 -12.92
CA TYR A 296 -9.13 -6.41 -13.61
C TYR A 296 -10.40 -7.25 -13.77
N PRO A 297 -11.27 -7.33 -12.75
CA PRO A 297 -12.43 -8.20 -12.82
C PRO A 297 -13.47 -7.68 -13.82
N GLU A 298 -14.13 -8.64 -14.48
CA GLU A 298 -15.46 -8.40 -15.06
C GLU A 298 -16.46 -8.20 -13.92
N LEU A 299 -17.43 -7.31 -14.11
CA LEU A 299 -18.46 -7.02 -13.11
C LEU A 299 -19.71 -7.83 -13.42
N GLU A 300 -20.24 -8.51 -12.41
CA GLU A 300 -21.48 -9.27 -12.53
C GLU A 300 -22.42 -8.86 -11.39
N GLN A 301 -23.56 -8.26 -11.74
CA GLN A 301 -24.58 -7.92 -10.74
C GLN A 301 -25.44 -9.14 -10.45
N GLU A 302 -25.69 -9.40 -9.18
CA GLU A 302 -26.59 -10.43 -8.67
C GLU A 302 -27.71 -9.80 -7.84
N ASP A 303 -28.85 -10.47 -7.77
CA ASP A 303 -29.94 -10.05 -6.88
C ASP A 303 -29.61 -10.34 -5.41
N LYS A 304 -28.91 -11.45 -5.15
CA LYS A 304 -28.41 -11.83 -3.83
C LYS A 304 -27.10 -12.62 -4.00
N LEU A 305 -26.11 -12.34 -3.16
CA LEU A 305 -24.88 -13.14 -3.07
C LEU A 305 -25.06 -14.33 -2.10
N ASP A 306 -24.22 -15.35 -2.28
CA ASP A 306 -24.16 -16.49 -1.37
C ASP A 306 -23.73 -16.04 0.04
N ASP A 307 -24.32 -16.69 1.05
CA ASP A 307 -24.01 -16.46 2.45
C ASP A 307 -22.61 -17.05 2.79
N THR A 308 -21.89 -16.41 3.72
CA THR A 308 -20.60 -16.88 4.24
C THR A 308 -20.68 -17.03 5.76
N GLU A 309 -19.79 -17.81 6.37
CA GLU A 309 -19.75 -17.96 7.84
C GLU A 309 -19.58 -16.62 8.56
N ARG A 310 -18.80 -15.70 7.98
CA ARG A 310 -18.63 -14.33 8.50
C ARG A 310 -19.83 -13.44 8.26
N GLY A 311 -20.52 -13.60 7.12
CA GLY A 311 -21.69 -12.81 6.75
C GLY A 311 -21.45 -11.29 6.81
N GLU A 312 -22.33 -10.60 7.54
CA GLU A 312 -22.34 -9.14 7.66
C GLU A 312 -21.48 -8.60 8.82
N ALA A 313 -20.81 -9.46 9.59
CA ALA A 313 -20.01 -9.08 10.75
C ALA A 313 -18.73 -8.31 10.35
N GLY A 314 -18.91 -7.06 9.89
CA GLY A 314 -17.87 -6.09 9.51
C GLY A 314 -17.74 -4.94 10.50
N PHE A 315 -17.19 -3.81 10.05
CA PHE A 315 -16.95 -2.56 10.80
C PHE A 315 -17.09 -2.64 12.32
N GLY A 316 -15.97 -2.79 13.03
CA GLY A 316 -15.97 -2.76 14.48
C GLY A 316 -16.52 -4.01 15.17
N SER A 317 -16.77 -5.10 14.45
CA SER A 317 -17.14 -6.41 15.02
C SER A 317 -15.98 -7.06 15.80
N THR A 318 -14.72 -6.78 15.45
CA THR A 318 -13.53 -7.30 16.15
C THR A 318 -12.88 -6.19 16.99
N GLY A 319 -13.25 -6.10 18.26
CA GLY A 319 -12.71 -5.11 19.20
C GLY A 319 -11.19 -5.24 19.46
N VAL A 320 -10.64 -4.29 20.20
CA VAL A 320 -9.21 -4.23 20.60
C VAL A 320 -8.81 -5.44 21.45
N LYS A 321 -9.74 -5.88 22.32
CA LYS A 321 -9.51 -6.94 23.31
C LYS A 321 -9.72 -8.34 22.74
N GLU A 322 -8.91 -9.26 23.23
CA GLU A 322 -9.15 -10.71 23.13
C GLU A 322 -10.40 -11.05 23.96
N LEU A 323 -11.37 -11.72 23.35
CA LEU A 323 -12.51 -12.27 24.10
C LEU A 323 -12.04 -13.60 24.73
N PRO A 324 -12.27 -13.83 26.04
CA PRO A 324 -11.97 -15.12 26.64
C PRO A 324 -12.84 -16.18 25.96
N GLY A 325 -12.21 -17.03 25.13
CA GLY A 325 -12.89 -18.06 24.34
C GLY A 325 -12.73 -17.96 22.82
N ASP A 326 -11.93 -17.02 22.29
CA ASP A 326 -11.49 -17.06 20.89
C ASP A 326 -10.72 -18.38 20.66
N LYS A 327 -11.40 -19.39 20.13
CA LYS A 327 -10.80 -20.68 19.82
C LYS A 327 -9.71 -20.44 18.79
N GLN A 328 -8.47 -20.64 19.20
CA GLN A 328 -7.28 -20.71 18.36
C GLN A 328 -7.55 -21.72 17.24
N GLN A 329 -7.84 -21.22 16.03
CA GLN A 329 -7.90 -22.06 14.83
C GLN A 329 -6.84 -21.58 13.86
N ILE A 330 -5.80 -22.41 13.71
CA ILE A 330 -4.91 -22.35 12.56
C ILE A 330 -5.74 -22.89 11.39
N VAL A 331 -6.31 -21.98 10.60
CA VAL A 331 -7.08 -22.36 9.41
C VAL A 331 -6.15 -22.40 8.19
N THR A 332 -6.07 -23.56 7.56
CA THR A 332 -5.29 -23.78 6.33
C THR A 332 -6.11 -23.31 5.13
N ALA A 333 -5.62 -22.30 4.41
CA ALA A 333 -6.32 -21.78 3.23
C ALA A 333 -6.15 -22.70 2.02
N LYS A 334 -7.19 -22.82 1.19
CA LYS A 334 -7.13 -23.50 -0.10
C LYS A 334 -6.48 -22.61 -1.17
N THR A 335 -5.67 -23.21 -2.04
CA THR A 335 -5.05 -22.52 -3.19
C THR A 335 -6.12 -22.20 -4.23
N PRO A 336 -6.18 -20.96 -4.76
CA PRO A 336 -7.15 -20.59 -5.79
C PRO A 336 -7.05 -21.50 -7.02
N THR A 337 -8.20 -21.99 -7.49
CA THR A 337 -8.29 -22.68 -8.79
C THR A 337 -8.58 -21.66 -9.87
N ASP A 338 -7.92 -21.76 -11.04
CA ASP A 338 -8.05 -20.85 -12.20
C ASP A 338 -9.50 -20.76 -12.73
N LYS A 339 -10.37 -20.07 -12.00
CA LYS A 339 -11.73 -19.71 -12.39
C LYS A 339 -11.77 -18.23 -12.70
N LYS A 340 -12.71 -17.85 -13.57
CA LYS A 340 -12.88 -16.50 -14.13
C LYS A 340 -12.70 -15.40 -13.09
N CYS A 341 -11.92 -14.39 -13.45
CA CYS A 341 -11.70 -13.16 -12.70
C CYS A 341 -12.97 -12.28 -12.74
N VAL A 342 -13.93 -12.55 -11.85
CA VAL A 342 -15.22 -11.84 -11.76
C VAL A 342 -15.41 -11.27 -10.35
N LEU A 343 -15.79 -10.00 -10.27
CA LEU A 343 -16.29 -9.37 -9.05
C LEU A 343 -17.80 -9.38 -9.11
N ARG A 344 -18.43 -10.22 -8.29
CA ARG A 344 -19.89 -10.23 -8.14
C ARG A 344 -20.30 -9.16 -7.14
N PHE A 345 -21.39 -8.45 -7.42
CA PHE A 345 -21.92 -7.46 -6.49
C PHE A 345 -23.45 -7.49 -6.44
N ALA A 346 -24.02 -7.15 -5.29
CA ALA A 346 -25.45 -6.96 -5.12
C ALA A 346 -25.72 -5.56 -4.55
N LYS A 347 -26.84 -4.96 -4.97
CA LYS A 347 -27.32 -3.68 -4.43
C LYS A 347 -28.25 -3.97 -3.26
N LEU A 348 -27.89 -3.52 -2.07
CA LEU A 348 -28.69 -3.71 -0.85
C LEU A 348 -29.92 -2.81 -0.82
N THR A 349 -29.87 -1.67 -1.52
CA THR A 349 -30.96 -0.70 -1.63
C THR A 349 -30.98 -0.05 -3.02
N GLU A 350 -32.06 0.68 -3.33
CA GLU A 350 -32.14 1.52 -4.54
C GLU A 350 -31.17 2.71 -4.53
N HIS A 351 -30.52 2.99 -3.40
CA HIS A 351 -29.54 4.07 -3.29
C HIS A 351 -28.15 3.66 -3.73
N ALA A 352 -27.86 2.36 -3.75
CA ALA A 352 -26.59 1.81 -4.20
C ALA A 352 -26.36 2.09 -5.69
N LEU A 353 -25.13 2.50 -6.02
CA LEU A 353 -24.70 2.77 -7.39
C LEU A 353 -23.69 1.72 -7.82
N GLU A 354 -23.76 1.30 -9.08
CA GLU A 354 -22.86 0.30 -9.63
C GLU A 354 -21.40 0.78 -9.53
N PRO A 355 -20.46 -0.10 -9.13
CA PRO A 355 -19.04 0.18 -9.25
C PRO A 355 -18.71 0.47 -10.71
N GLN A 356 -17.94 1.53 -10.96
CA GLN A 356 -17.56 1.94 -12.31
C GLN A 356 -16.06 2.06 -12.44
N ARG A 357 -15.51 1.65 -13.58
CA ARG A 357 -14.10 1.83 -13.89
C ARG A 357 -13.90 3.14 -14.66
N GLY A 358 -12.95 3.97 -14.24
CA GLY A 358 -12.71 5.27 -14.91
C GLY A 358 -12.04 5.17 -16.29
N SER A 359 -11.32 4.08 -16.56
CA SER A 359 -10.75 3.72 -17.86
C SER A 359 -10.51 2.21 -17.92
N GLU A 360 -10.27 1.62 -19.10
CA GLU A 360 -10.04 0.18 -19.26
C GLU A 360 -8.96 -0.36 -18.29
N LYS A 361 -7.92 0.46 -18.05
CA LYS A 361 -6.75 0.11 -17.23
C LYS A 361 -6.70 0.84 -15.88
N ALA A 362 -7.80 1.45 -15.43
CA ALA A 362 -7.86 1.97 -14.07
C ALA A 362 -7.85 0.79 -13.09
N ALA A 363 -7.01 0.86 -12.07
CA ALA A 363 -6.86 -0.17 -11.06
C ALA A 363 -8.13 -0.26 -10.20
N GLY A 364 -8.64 0.89 -9.78
CA GLY A 364 -9.80 1.00 -8.90
C GLY A 364 -11.14 1.10 -9.62
N LEU A 365 -12.16 0.51 -8.99
CA LEU A 365 -13.58 0.77 -9.26
C LEU A 365 -14.07 1.88 -8.33
N ASP A 366 -14.67 2.92 -8.90
CA ASP A 366 -15.21 4.04 -8.15
C ASP A 366 -16.30 3.58 -7.18
N LEU A 367 -16.09 3.83 -5.88
CA LEU A 367 -17.12 3.66 -4.85
C LEU A 367 -17.83 4.99 -4.62
N ARG A 368 -19.16 4.95 -4.61
CA ARG A 368 -20.01 6.13 -4.46
C ARG A 368 -20.84 6.07 -3.19
N SER A 369 -21.10 7.24 -2.60
CA SER A 369 -21.96 7.33 -1.43
C SER A 369 -23.42 7.00 -1.80
N ALA A 370 -24.07 6.15 -1.02
CA ALA A 370 -25.51 5.93 -1.11
C ALA A 370 -26.31 7.05 -0.43
N TYR A 371 -25.67 7.87 0.43
CA TYR A 371 -26.36 8.83 1.29
C TYR A 371 -25.65 10.19 1.37
N ASP A 372 -26.42 11.21 1.70
CA ASP A 372 -25.88 12.48 2.17
C ASP A 372 -25.39 12.32 3.62
N LEU A 373 -24.19 12.80 3.93
CA LEU A 373 -23.67 12.87 5.30
C LEU A 373 -22.55 13.91 5.41
N ILE A 374 -22.22 14.28 6.65
CA ILE A 374 -21.11 15.16 6.96
C ILE A 374 -20.01 14.34 7.62
N VAL A 375 -18.77 14.48 7.13
CA VAL A 375 -17.56 14.04 7.84
C VAL A 375 -17.03 15.26 8.61
N PRO A 376 -17.16 15.29 9.95
CA PRO A 376 -16.80 16.47 10.73
C PRO A 376 -15.34 16.88 10.53
N ALA A 377 -15.04 18.17 10.64
CA ALA A 377 -13.67 18.68 10.71
C ALA A 377 -12.85 17.93 11.76
N HIS A 378 -11.61 17.54 11.41
CA HIS A 378 -10.76 16.70 12.26
C HIS A 378 -11.44 15.43 12.79
N GLY A 379 -12.40 14.89 12.05
CA GLY A 379 -13.26 13.80 12.44
C GLY A 379 -13.21 12.64 11.46
N LYS A 380 -14.13 11.69 11.66
CA LYS A 380 -14.25 10.49 10.83
C LYS A 380 -15.70 10.08 10.69
N ALA A 381 -16.03 9.41 9.59
CA ALA A 381 -17.35 8.83 9.37
C ALA A 381 -17.25 7.56 8.52
N ILE A 382 -18.21 6.64 8.70
CA ILE A 382 -18.41 5.54 7.77
C ILE A 382 -19.45 5.99 6.75
N VAL A 383 -19.03 6.04 5.49
CA VAL A 383 -19.92 6.29 4.36
C VAL A 383 -20.34 4.96 3.76
N LYS A 384 -21.64 4.69 3.74
CA LYS A 384 -22.19 3.45 3.16
C LYS A 384 -22.33 3.59 1.65
N THR A 385 -21.96 2.54 0.93
CA THR A 385 -22.20 2.42 -0.52
C THR A 385 -23.47 1.62 -0.82
N ASP A 386 -23.98 0.87 0.16
CA ASP A 386 -25.06 -0.11 0.00
C ASP A 386 -24.78 -1.18 -1.06
N LEU A 387 -23.50 -1.42 -1.34
CA LEU A 387 -23.04 -2.54 -2.13
C LEU A 387 -22.65 -3.69 -1.23
N GLN A 388 -22.97 -4.90 -1.67
CA GLN A 388 -22.37 -6.14 -1.19
C GLN A 388 -21.45 -6.66 -2.28
N VAL A 389 -20.30 -7.24 -1.91
CA VAL A 389 -19.34 -7.75 -2.90
C VAL A 389 -18.90 -9.17 -2.58
N GLN A 390 -18.63 -9.93 -3.64
CA GLN A 390 -17.95 -11.21 -3.59
C GLN A 390 -16.72 -11.12 -4.49
N LEU A 391 -15.57 -11.19 -3.82
CA LEU A 391 -14.25 -11.02 -4.42
C LEU A 391 -13.84 -12.23 -5.28
N PRO A 392 -13.03 -12.03 -6.33
CA PRO A 392 -12.35 -13.12 -7.02
C PRO A 392 -11.47 -13.93 -6.04
N GLU A 393 -11.45 -15.25 -6.17
CA GLU A 393 -10.62 -16.13 -5.35
C GLU A 393 -9.13 -15.75 -5.49
N GLY A 394 -8.38 -15.76 -4.39
CA GLY A 394 -6.97 -15.35 -4.39
C GLY A 394 -6.74 -13.85 -4.33
N SER A 395 -7.79 -13.07 -4.08
CA SER A 395 -7.72 -11.63 -3.88
C SER A 395 -8.41 -11.18 -2.61
N TYR A 396 -8.02 -9.99 -2.15
CA TYR A 396 -8.81 -9.25 -1.17
C TYR A 396 -9.20 -7.90 -1.77
N GLY A 397 -10.24 -7.30 -1.20
CA GLY A 397 -10.72 -5.99 -1.60
C GLY A 397 -9.98 -4.90 -0.85
N ARG A 398 -9.30 -4.02 -1.58
CA ARG A 398 -8.73 -2.81 -1.01
C ARG A 398 -9.61 -1.61 -1.27
N VAL A 399 -10.05 -0.94 -0.21
CA VAL A 399 -10.61 0.42 -0.33
C VAL A 399 -9.47 1.40 -0.21
N ALA A 400 -9.20 2.16 -1.27
CA ALA A 400 -8.09 3.09 -1.37
C ALA A 400 -8.57 4.55 -1.53
N PRO A 401 -7.79 5.53 -1.05
CA PRO A 401 -8.12 6.94 -1.21
C PRO A 401 -8.04 7.39 -2.66
N ARG A 402 -8.70 8.51 -2.96
CA ARG A 402 -8.62 9.20 -4.25
C ARG A 402 -7.78 10.47 -4.11
N SER A 403 -6.84 10.66 -5.02
CA SER A 403 -5.95 11.83 -4.99
C SER A 403 -6.69 13.17 -5.03
N GLY A 404 -7.84 13.25 -5.73
CA GLY A 404 -8.67 14.45 -5.76
C GLY A 404 -9.16 14.88 -4.38
N LEU A 405 -9.67 13.94 -3.58
CA LEU A 405 -10.19 14.21 -2.23
C LEU A 405 -9.07 14.52 -1.24
N ALA A 406 -7.96 13.77 -1.30
CA ALA A 406 -6.79 14.03 -0.48
C ALA A 406 -6.23 15.45 -0.72
N VAL A 407 -5.99 15.80 -1.98
CA VAL A 407 -5.39 17.08 -2.37
C VAL A 407 -6.34 18.25 -2.11
N LYS A 408 -7.61 18.15 -2.53
CA LYS A 408 -8.53 19.28 -2.45
C LYS A 408 -9.17 19.43 -1.07
N ASN A 409 -9.57 18.31 -0.46
CA ASN A 409 -10.42 18.30 0.73
C ASN A 409 -9.72 17.78 2.00
N PHE A 410 -8.50 17.25 1.88
CA PHE A 410 -7.75 16.66 3.01
C PHE A 410 -8.45 15.44 3.60
N ILE A 411 -9.08 14.67 2.71
CA ILE A 411 -9.82 13.46 3.06
C ILE A 411 -8.98 12.23 2.72
N ASP A 412 -8.91 11.30 3.67
CA ASP A 412 -8.25 10.01 3.51
C ASP A 412 -9.20 8.84 3.83
N VAL A 413 -8.72 7.62 3.56
CA VAL A 413 -9.40 6.36 3.90
C VAL A 413 -8.68 5.68 5.06
N GLY A 414 -9.30 5.68 6.24
CA GLY A 414 -8.69 5.15 7.47
C GLY A 414 -8.75 3.63 7.63
N ALA A 415 -9.50 2.92 6.78
CA ALA A 415 -9.53 1.47 6.76
C ALA A 415 -9.86 0.96 5.37
N GLY A 416 -9.09 -0.02 4.91
CA GLY A 416 -9.11 -0.41 3.50
C GLY A 416 -8.97 -1.88 3.21
N VAL A 417 -9.28 -2.78 4.15
CA VAL A 417 -9.20 -4.23 3.94
C VAL A 417 -10.60 -4.83 3.98
N VAL A 418 -10.98 -5.50 2.90
CA VAL A 418 -12.22 -6.24 2.73
C VAL A 418 -11.85 -7.68 2.42
N ASP A 419 -12.16 -8.57 3.34
CA ASP A 419 -11.82 -9.98 3.23
C ASP A 419 -12.76 -10.71 2.25
N GLU A 420 -12.27 -11.80 1.66
CA GLU A 420 -13.01 -12.56 0.64
C GLU A 420 -14.33 -13.15 1.18
N ASP A 421 -14.38 -13.43 2.48
CA ASP A 421 -15.54 -13.97 3.18
C ASP A 421 -16.49 -12.89 3.72
N TYR A 422 -16.20 -11.60 3.54
CA TYR A 422 -17.10 -10.54 3.96
C TYR A 422 -18.29 -10.41 2.99
N ARG A 423 -19.51 -10.33 3.56
CA ARG A 423 -20.76 -10.16 2.82
C ARG A 423 -21.63 -9.05 3.42
N GLY A 424 -21.08 -8.16 4.22
CA GLY A 424 -21.84 -6.99 4.69
C GLY A 424 -21.84 -5.84 3.68
N ASN A 425 -22.45 -4.73 4.09
CA ASN A 425 -22.41 -3.48 3.35
C ASN A 425 -20.96 -2.98 3.23
N LEU A 426 -20.51 -2.72 2.00
CA LEU A 426 -19.21 -2.15 1.71
C LEU A 426 -19.21 -0.67 2.10
N GLY A 427 -18.71 -0.37 3.30
CA GLY A 427 -18.52 0.99 3.78
C GLY A 427 -17.14 1.54 3.48
N VAL A 428 -17.02 2.86 3.52
CA VAL A 428 -15.76 3.59 3.39
C VAL A 428 -15.55 4.40 4.66
N VAL A 429 -14.46 4.16 5.38
CA VAL A 429 -14.10 4.96 6.57
C VAL A 429 -13.34 6.19 6.09
N LEU A 430 -14.00 7.34 6.05
CA LEU A 430 -13.36 8.60 5.68
C LEU A 430 -12.81 9.30 6.92
N PHE A 431 -11.56 9.75 6.82
CA PHE A 431 -10.93 10.66 7.76
C PHE A 431 -10.88 12.05 7.17
N ASN A 432 -11.34 13.04 7.93
CA ASN A 432 -11.25 14.45 7.54
C ASN A 432 -10.18 15.12 8.38
N HIS A 433 -9.06 15.48 7.75
CA HIS A 433 -7.96 16.17 8.42
C HIS A 433 -8.03 17.69 8.27
N SER A 434 -9.02 18.22 7.55
CA SER A 434 -9.21 19.67 7.39
C SER A 434 -9.91 20.30 8.60
N ASP A 435 -9.80 21.63 8.68
CA ASP A 435 -10.47 22.48 9.68
C ASP A 435 -11.95 22.73 9.36
N THR A 436 -12.49 22.11 8.30
CA THR A 436 -13.86 22.32 7.83
C THR A 436 -14.60 20.99 7.68
N ASP A 437 -15.88 21.00 8.00
CA ASP A 437 -16.76 19.86 7.72
C ASP A 437 -16.75 19.53 6.23
N PHE A 438 -16.65 18.24 5.92
CA PHE A 438 -16.70 17.74 4.55
C PHE A 438 -18.07 17.14 4.27
N GLU A 439 -18.84 17.81 3.41
CA GLU A 439 -20.14 17.35 2.98
C GLU A 439 -19.98 16.31 1.87
N VAL A 440 -20.53 15.12 2.10
CA VAL A 440 -20.66 14.05 1.11
C VAL A 440 -22.11 14.03 0.66
N LYS A 441 -22.32 14.08 -0.66
CA LYS A 441 -23.63 13.89 -1.27
C LYS A 441 -23.79 12.48 -1.81
N ARG A 442 -25.02 11.99 -1.84
CA ARG A 442 -25.38 10.77 -2.56
C ARG A 442 -24.87 10.86 -4.00
N GLY A 443 -24.16 9.83 -4.44
CA GLY A 443 -23.54 9.75 -5.77
C GLY A 443 -22.10 10.26 -5.84
N ASP A 444 -21.61 10.95 -4.81
CA ASP A 444 -20.22 11.39 -4.77
C ASP A 444 -19.26 10.20 -4.76
N ARG A 445 -18.17 10.32 -5.52
CA ARG A 445 -17.09 9.34 -5.54
C ARG A 445 -16.20 9.55 -4.32
N ILE A 446 -16.29 8.62 -3.37
CA ILE A 446 -15.68 8.75 -2.04
C ILE A 446 -14.38 7.96 -1.89
N ALA A 447 -14.24 6.87 -2.64
CA ALA A 447 -13.07 6.01 -2.63
C ALA A 447 -12.97 5.23 -3.95
N GLN A 448 -12.03 4.31 -4.02
CA GLN A 448 -11.93 3.33 -5.08
C GLN A 448 -11.65 1.94 -4.51
N PHE A 449 -12.19 0.91 -5.15
CA PHE A 449 -12.08 -0.49 -4.75
C PHE A 449 -11.17 -1.26 -5.71
N ILE A 450 -10.13 -1.90 -5.18
CA ILE A 450 -9.11 -2.60 -5.95
C ILE A 450 -9.14 -4.08 -5.53
N CYS A 451 -9.18 -4.99 -6.49
CA CYS A 451 -9.04 -6.43 -6.22
C CYS A 451 -7.56 -6.81 -6.30
N GLU A 452 -6.88 -6.83 -5.16
CA GLU A 452 -5.44 -7.08 -5.08
C GLU A 452 -5.12 -8.57 -4.92
N LEU A 453 -4.13 -9.03 -5.67
CA LEU A 453 -3.65 -10.40 -5.57
C LEU A 453 -2.85 -10.61 -4.29
N ILE A 454 -3.20 -11.64 -3.54
CA ILE A 454 -2.52 -11.99 -2.28
C ILE A 454 -2.05 -13.43 -2.27
N PHE A 455 -1.20 -13.72 -1.30
CA PHE A 455 -0.91 -15.07 -0.87
C PHE A 455 -1.68 -15.36 0.43
N TYR A 456 -2.16 -16.59 0.56
CA TYR A 456 -2.67 -17.12 1.82
C TYR A 456 -1.65 -18.09 2.42
N PRO A 457 -0.51 -17.62 2.96
CA PRO A 457 0.51 -18.53 3.44
C PRO A 457 0.06 -19.29 4.69
N GLU A 458 0.61 -20.49 4.92
CA GLU A 458 0.58 -21.14 6.23
C GLU A 458 1.64 -20.47 7.14
N PRO A 459 1.30 -20.01 8.36
CA PRO A 459 2.29 -19.50 9.29
C PRO A 459 3.14 -20.67 9.82
N LYS A 460 4.47 -20.52 9.83
CA LYS A 460 5.41 -21.50 10.39
C LYS A 460 6.40 -20.82 11.33
N GLU A 461 6.35 -21.21 12.59
CA GLU A 461 7.33 -20.78 13.59
C GLU A 461 8.69 -21.43 13.30
N GLU A 462 9.75 -20.66 13.45
CA GLU A 462 11.15 -21.10 13.42
C GLU A 462 11.87 -20.55 14.66
N ASP A 463 12.86 -21.29 15.19
CA ASP A 463 13.66 -20.82 16.33
C ASP A 463 14.48 -19.56 15.98
N LYS A 464 14.97 -19.49 14.74
CA LYS A 464 15.68 -18.34 14.16
C LYS A 464 15.44 -18.31 12.66
N LEU A 465 15.25 -17.12 12.10
CA LEU A 465 15.24 -16.92 10.65
C LEU A 465 16.66 -16.77 10.09
N ASP A 466 16.83 -17.13 8.82
CA ASP A 466 18.09 -16.91 8.11
C ASP A 466 18.45 -15.42 8.08
N ASP A 467 19.73 -15.13 8.30
CA ASP A 467 20.27 -13.78 8.22
C ASP A 467 20.20 -13.27 6.76
N THR A 468 20.02 -11.95 6.60
CA THR A 468 19.96 -11.27 5.30
C THR A 468 20.92 -10.08 5.30
N GLU A 469 21.34 -9.61 4.13
CA GLU A 469 22.21 -8.42 4.03
C GLU A 469 21.60 -7.19 4.73
N ARG A 470 20.27 -7.06 4.65
CA ARG A 470 19.52 -6.00 5.32
C ARG A 470 19.38 -6.22 6.82
N GLY A 471 19.16 -7.46 7.26
CA GLY A 471 18.94 -7.83 8.66
C GLY A 471 17.87 -6.97 9.33
N GLU A 472 18.23 -6.31 10.43
CA GLU A 472 17.32 -5.47 11.23
C GLU A 472 17.23 -4.01 10.74
N ALA A 473 18.05 -3.64 9.76
CA ALA A 473 18.13 -2.26 9.29
C ALA A 473 16.89 -1.84 8.48
N GLY A 474 16.45 -0.59 8.68
CA GLY A 474 15.49 0.08 7.80
C GLY A 474 14.17 0.49 8.46
N PHE A 475 13.76 -0.11 9.58
CA PHE A 475 12.57 0.34 10.30
C PHE A 475 12.88 1.60 11.11
N GLY A 476 12.27 2.74 10.74
CA GLY A 476 12.49 4.03 11.40
C GLY A 476 13.87 4.67 11.13
N SER A 477 14.78 3.98 10.43
CA SER A 477 16.18 4.41 10.26
C SER A 477 16.39 5.32 9.05
N THR A 478 15.57 5.21 8.00
CA THR A 478 15.78 5.85 6.69
C THR A 478 14.80 7.00 6.42
N GLY A 479 15.03 8.17 7.02
CA GLY A 479 14.28 9.41 6.72
C GLY A 479 15.24 10.60 6.62
N VAL A 480 15.19 11.29 5.46
CA VAL A 480 15.90 12.53 5.03
C VAL A 480 17.43 12.57 5.28
N LYS A 481 18.23 12.75 4.20
CA LYS A 481 19.72 12.62 4.01
C LYS A 481 20.27 11.20 3.67
N GLU A 482 21.30 11.02 2.81
CA GLU A 482 22.06 11.88 1.87
C GLU A 482 22.57 10.99 0.71
N LEU A 483 22.73 11.55 -0.50
CA LEU A 483 23.62 11.00 -1.52
C LEU A 483 25.07 11.31 -1.09
N PRO A 484 26.04 10.39 -1.23
CA PRO A 484 27.44 10.80 -1.17
C PRO A 484 27.72 11.75 -2.34
N GLU A 485 28.17 12.97 -2.04
CA GLU A 485 28.79 13.89 -3.01
C GLU A 485 30.14 13.31 -3.48
N ALA A 486 30.14 12.21 -4.21
CA ALA A 486 31.32 11.67 -4.85
C ALA A 486 30.96 10.61 -5.89
N LYS A 487 30.32 11.00 -7.01
CA LYS A 487 30.38 10.25 -8.29
C LYS A 487 29.80 10.99 -9.51
N LEU A 488 29.68 12.32 -9.45
CA LEU A 488 29.38 13.18 -10.60
C LEU A 488 30.56 14.10 -10.92
N ALA A 489 31.74 13.52 -11.10
CA ALA A 489 32.88 14.16 -11.77
C ALA A 489 33.96 13.10 -12.04
N LYS A 490 33.82 12.35 -13.13
CA LYS A 490 34.94 11.67 -13.84
C LYS A 490 34.46 11.05 -15.16
N GLN A 491 33.92 11.90 -16.02
CA GLN A 491 34.03 11.72 -17.47
C GLN A 491 34.26 13.10 -18.07
N GLN A 492 35.48 13.62 -17.90
CA GLN A 492 36.13 14.51 -18.84
C GLN A 492 37.57 14.72 -18.40
N ASN A 493 38.46 14.66 -19.40
CA ASN A 493 39.87 15.02 -19.41
C ASN A 493 40.86 14.02 -18.80
N GLY A 494 41.37 13.16 -19.68
CA GLY A 494 42.73 12.70 -19.58
C GLY A 494 43.71 13.85 -19.84
N ASN A 495 44.71 13.98 -18.99
CA ASN A 495 46.12 14.03 -19.38
C ASN A 495 46.99 14.08 -18.11
N GLY A 496 48.14 13.42 -18.20
CA GLY A 496 48.95 13.03 -17.05
C GLY A 496 49.72 14.16 -16.36
N LYS A 497 50.08 13.88 -15.11
CA LYS A 497 51.45 13.88 -14.56
C LYS A 497 51.37 13.90 -13.03
N THR A 498 51.95 12.88 -12.40
CA THR A 498 52.53 12.94 -11.04
C THR A 498 53.76 13.86 -11.07
N PRO A 499 54.15 14.55 -9.97
CA PRO A 499 54.72 13.84 -8.80
C PRO A 499 54.57 14.49 -7.39
N LEU A 500 54.72 13.60 -6.39
CA LEU A 500 55.47 13.68 -5.10
C LEU A 500 55.39 14.91 -4.18
N GLY A 501 55.23 14.66 -2.87
CA GLY A 501 55.69 15.53 -1.79
C GLY A 501 55.02 15.29 -0.43
N GLU A 502 55.76 14.73 0.51
CA GLU A 502 55.44 14.48 1.92
C GLU A 502 55.15 15.78 2.73
N ASN A 503 54.32 15.70 3.77
CA ASN A 503 54.67 16.00 5.18
C ASN A 503 53.45 16.23 6.09
N ASP A 504 53.45 15.48 7.20
CA ASP A 504 53.11 15.83 8.59
C ASP A 504 52.09 16.94 8.89
N ALA A 505 51.02 16.60 9.61
CA ALA A 505 50.82 16.96 11.03
C ALA A 505 49.35 16.86 11.48
N THR A 506 49.20 16.42 12.72
CA THR A 506 48.03 16.08 13.55
C THR A 506 47.10 17.26 13.95
N PRO A 507 45.94 16.97 14.61
CA PRO A 507 44.67 17.70 14.47
C PRO A 507 44.46 18.82 15.50
N ILE A 508 43.43 19.65 15.29
CA ILE A 508 42.89 20.55 16.32
C ILE A 508 41.37 20.40 16.39
N SER A 509 40.90 20.06 17.59
CA SER A 509 39.51 20.10 18.05
C SER A 509 39.02 21.52 18.26
N THR A 510 37.75 21.78 17.93
CA THR A 510 36.71 22.22 18.88
C THR A 510 35.35 21.99 18.23
#